data_AF-K1TFS2-F1
#
_entry.id   AF-K1TFS2-F1
#
_cell.length_a   1.000
_cell.length_b   1.000
_cell.length_c   1.000
_cell.angle_alpha   90.00
_cell.angle_beta   90.00
_cell.angle_gamma   90.00
#
_symmetry.space_group_name_H-M   'P 1'
#
loop_
_entity.id
_entity.type
_entity.pdbx_description
1 polymer ?
#
loop_
_entity_poly.entity_id
_entity_poly.type
_entity_poly.pdbx_seq_one_letter_code
_entity_poly.pdbx_strand_id
1 'polypeptide(L)'
;MDYCGKSSAREFIVVTEAGILTEMKRRYPEKTFIPAPPDDEACGCNNCRYMKMITLENIFTTLRDERPEISLDEEVRRRAERSILNMIAIK
;
A
#
# COMPACT_ATOMS: atom_id res chain seq x y z
N MET A 1 3.58 2.56 10.55
CA MET A 1 4.41 3.80 10.46
C MET A 1 4.71 4.43 11.82
N ASP A 2 3.98 4.11 12.88
CA ASP A 2 4.15 4.71 14.21
C ASP A 2 5.56 4.58 14.80
N TYR A 3 6.27 3.49 14.50
CA TYR A 3 7.65 3.31 14.94
C TYR A 3 8.55 4.48 14.52
N CYS A 4 8.41 4.98 13.28
CA CYS A 4 9.21 6.10 12.78
C CYS A 4 8.96 7.39 13.59
N GLY A 5 7.71 7.63 14.01
CA GLY A 5 7.35 8.79 14.83
C GLY A 5 7.84 8.70 16.28
N LYS A 6 7.87 7.50 16.86
CA LYS A 6 8.35 7.27 18.24
C LYS A 6 9.86 7.18 18.36
N SER A 7 10.53 6.72 17.30
CA SER A 7 11.98 6.58 17.27
C SER A 7 12.67 7.94 17.18
N SER A 8 13.76 8.11 17.94
CA SER A 8 14.65 9.27 17.86
C SER A 8 15.52 9.26 16.59
N ALA A 9 15.58 8.14 15.86
CA ALA A 9 16.31 8.05 14.60
C ALA A 9 15.75 9.04 13.57
N ARG A 10 16.66 9.65 12.82
CA ARG A 10 16.32 10.57 11.73
C ARG A 10 16.24 9.89 10.37
N GLU A 11 16.89 8.73 10.22
CA GLU A 11 17.03 8.04 8.94
C GLU A 11 16.52 6.60 9.05
N PHE A 12 15.78 6.15 8.05
CA PHE A 12 15.17 4.82 8.00
C PHE A 12 15.37 4.20 6.64
N ILE A 13 15.87 2.96 6.60
CA ILE A 13 15.87 2.12 5.41
C ILE A 13 14.50 1.44 5.31
N VAL A 14 13.84 1.57 4.16
CA VAL A 14 12.49 1.08 3.93
C VAL A 14 12.52 -0.03 2.90
N VAL A 15 12.32 -1.27 3.38
CA VAL A 15 12.36 -2.49 2.57
C VAL A 15 10.93 -2.94 2.26
N THR A 16 10.22 -2.15 1.45
CA THR A 16 8.85 -2.45 1.00
C THR A 16 8.54 -1.69 -0.29
N GLU A 17 7.28 -1.62 -0.69
CA GLU A 17 6.85 -0.92 -1.91
C GLU A 17 7.21 0.58 -1.88
N ALA A 18 7.76 1.09 -2.99
CA ALA A 18 8.34 2.44 -3.04
C ALA A 18 7.31 3.57 -2.85
N GLY A 19 6.06 3.36 -3.24
CA GLY A 19 4.95 4.30 -3.04
C GLY A 19 4.66 4.66 -1.59
N ILE A 20 5.04 3.81 -0.62
CA ILE A 20 4.89 4.13 0.81
C ILE A 20 5.70 5.35 1.23
N LEU A 21 6.82 5.63 0.54
CA LEU A 21 7.77 6.68 0.91
C LEU A 21 7.15 8.07 0.84
N THR A 22 6.25 8.29 -0.13
CA THR A 22 5.49 9.54 -0.25
C THR A 22 4.68 9.80 1.02
N GLU A 23 3.97 8.77 1.52
CA GLU A 23 3.17 8.89 2.74
C GLU A 23 4.04 9.06 3.98
N MET A 24 5.15 8.33 4.06
CA MET A 24 6.10 8.46 5.18
C MET A 24 6.71 9.86 5.26
N LYS A 25 7.12 10.43 4.12
CA LYS A 25 7.62 11.82 4.02
C LYS A 25 6.54 12.85 4.35
N ARG A 26 5.28 12.62 3.92
CA ARG A 26 4.15 13.50 4.27
C ARG A 26 3.91 13.54 5.78
N ARG A 27 3.96 12.37 6.44
CA ARG A 27 3.65 12.23 7.86
C ARG A 27 4.80 12.67 8.78
N TYR A 28 6.05 12.48 8.36
CA TYR A 28 7.24 12.84 9.13
C TYR A 28 8.26 13.59 8.25
N PRO A 29 7.97 14.85 7.88
CA PRO A 29 8.78 15.63 6.93
C PRO A 29 10.21 15.89 7.40
N GLU A 30 10.46 15.79 8.71
CA GLU A 30 11.78 15.98 9.32
C GLU A 30 12.68 14.74 9.27
N LYS A 31 12.16 13.60 8.82
CA LYS A 31 12.88 12.31 8.75
C LYS A 31 13.24 11.96 7.31
N THR A 32 14.38 11.30 7.15
CA THR A 32 14.86 10.77 5.88
C THR A 32 14.43 9.32 5.73
N PHE A 33 13.76 9.00 4.62
CA PHE A 33 13.38 7.64 4.26
C PHE A 33 14.14 7.20 3.02
N ILE A 34 14.92 6.14 3.16
CA ILE A 34 15.85 5.61 2.16
C ILE A 34 15.22 4.34 1.57
N PRO A 35 14.93 4.29 0.26
CA PRO A 35 14.39 3.09 -0.39
C PRO A 35 15.39 1.94 -0.37
N ALA A 36 14.89 0.72 -0.21
CA ALA A 36 15.64 -0.51 -0.43
C ALA A 36 14.76 -1.52 -1.20
N PRO A 37 15.16 -1.97 -2.40
CA PRO A 37 16.36 -1.56 -3.16
C PRO A 37 16.39 -0.05 -3.49
N PRO A 38 17.58 0.53 -3.75
CA PRO A 38 17.68 1.89 -4.24
C PRO A 38 16.86 2.08 -5.53
N ASP A 39 16.48 3.31 -5.83
CA ASP A 39 15.75 3.65 -7.06
C ASP A 39 16.62 3.53 -8.34
N ASP A 40 17.83 2.96 -8.24
CA ASP A 40 18.74 2.74 -9.36
C ASP A 40 18.38 1.47 -10.17
N GLU A 41 18.92 1.42 -11.39
CA GLU A 41 18.56 0.47 -12.45
C GLU A 41 18.86 -1.00 -12.12
N ALA A 42 19.43 -1.30 -10.95
CA ALA A 42 19.85 -2.66 -10.59
C ALA A 42 18.66 -3.60 -10.34
N CYS A 43 17.56 -3.12 -9.73
CA CYS A 43 16.34 -3.91 -9.53
C CYS A 43 15.19 -3.06 -8.96
N GLY A 44 14.23 -2.64 -9.79
CA GLY A 44 12.98 -2.00 -9.32
C GLY A 44 11.98 -2.96 -8.66
N CYS A 45 12.44 -4.00 -7.95
CA CYS A 45 11.57 -5.07 -7.42
C CYS A 45 10.62 -4.63 -6.30
N ASN A 46 10.82 -3.42 -5.75
CA ASN A 46 9.88 -2.76 -4.85
C ASN A 46 8.81 -1.93 -5.58
N ASN A 47 8.77 -1.91 -6.92
CA ASN A 47 7.72 -1.27 -7.69
C ASN A 47 6.68 -2.31 -8.16
N CYS A 48 5.58 -2.41 -7.40
CA CYS A 48 4.49 -3.31 -7.76
C CYS A 48 3.72 -2.79 -8.98
N ARG A 49 3.95 -3.39 -10.15
CA ARG A 49 3.25 -3.06 -11.40
C ARG A 49 1.73 -3.01 -11.23
N TYR A 50 1.15 -3.96 -10.50
CA TYR A 50 -0.30 -4.04 -10.31
C TYR A 50 -0.87 -2.85 -9.52
N MET A 51 -0.14 -2.37 -8.50
CA MET A 51 -0.55 -1.17 -7.76
C MET A 51 -0.51 0.09 -8.63
N LYS A 52 0.45 0.18 -9.56
CA LYS A 52 0.58 1.34 -10.48
C LYS A 52 -0.40 1.30 -11.65
N MET A 53 -1.23 0.26 -11.77
CA MET A 53 -2.33 0.25 -12.74
C MET A 53 -3.46 1.19 -12.34
N ILE A 54 -3.51 1.68 -11.10
CA ILE A 54 -4.51 2.65 -10.64
C ILE A 54 -4.00 4.07 -10.94
N THR A 55 -4.72 4.82 -11.76
CA THR A 55 -4.35 6.17 -12.22
C THR A 55 -5.48 7.16 -11.98
N LEU A 56 -5.20 8.46 -12.07
CA LEU A 56 -6.26 9.48 -11.88
C LEU A 56 -7.35 9.37 -12.94
N GLU A 57 -6.98 9.02 -14.18
CA GLU A 57 -7.91 8.87 -15.31
C GLU A 57 -8.85 7.69 -15.11
N ASN A 58 -8.35 6.55 -14.61
CA ASN A 58 -9.22 5.41 -14.35
C ASN A 58 -10.04 5.57 -13.08
N ILE A 59 -9.53 6.25 -12.04
CA ILE A 59 -10.34 6.65 -10.89
C ILE A 59 -11.51 7.55 -11.34
N PHE A 60 -11.23 8.57 -12.16
CA PHE A 60 -12.25 9.44 -12.71
C PHE A 60 -13.31 8.65 -13.50
N THR A 61 -12.86 7.76 -14.40
CA THR A 61 -13.74 6.91 -15.21
C THR A 61 -14.59 5.99 -14.33
N THR A 62 -13.98 5.37 -13.31
CA THR A 62 -14.68 4.48 -12.37
C THR A 62 -15.74 5.20 -11.56
N LEU A 63 -15.47 6.43 -11.11
CA LEU A 63 -16.46 7.24 -10.39
C LEU A 63 -17.58 7.76 -11.30
N ARG A 64 -17.26 8.10 -12.56
CA ARG A 64 -18.24 8.59 -13.53
C ARG A 64 -19.20 7.48 -13.98
N ASP A 65 -18.66 6.29 -14.23
CA ASP A 65 -19.40 5.19 -14.86
C ASP A 65 -19.84 4.11 -13.85
N GLU A 66 -19.47 4.26 -12.57
CA GLU A 66 -19.70 3.30 -11.48
C GLU A 66 -19.21 1.88 -11.82
N ARG A 67 -18.05 1.78 -12.50
CA ARG A 67 -17.49 0.53 -13.03
C ARG A 67 -15.98 0.42 -12.88
N PRO A 68 -15.40 -0.78 -12.77
CA PRO A 68 -16.08 -2.09 -12.77
C PRO A 68 -16.68 -2.43 -11.40
N GLU A 69 -17.84 -3.09 -11.41
CA GLU A 69 -18.37 -3.77 -10.22
C GLU A 69 -17.59 -5.06 -9.97
N ILE A 70 -17.22 -5.31 -8.71
CA ILE A 70 -16.60 -6.57 -8.30
C ILE A 70 -17.71 -7.54 -7.91
N SER A 71 -17.94 -8.55 -8.75
CA SER A 71 -18.86 -9.65 -8.47
C SER A 71 -18.08 -10.88 -7.98
N LEU A 72 -18.59 -11.54 -6.94
CA LEU A 72 -18.00 -12.72 -6.33
C LEU A 72 -19.09 -13.79 -6.14
N ASP A 73 -18.70 -15.06 -6.25
CA ASP A 73 -19.57 -16.17 -5.84
C ASP A 73 -19.86 -16.10 -4.33
N GLU A 74 -21.13 -16.28 -3.94
CA GLU A 74 -21.55 -16.10 -2.56
C GLU A 74 -20.97 -17.16 -1.62
N GLU A 75 -20.73 -18.39 -2.11
CA GLU A 75 -20.08 -19.42 -1.31
C GLU A 75 -18.62 -19.06 -1.03
N VAL A 76 -17.90 -18.59 -2.06
CA VAL A 76 -16.52 -18.09 -1.91
C VAL A 76 -16.48 -16.91 -0.95
N ARG A 77 -17.39 -15.93 -1.10
CA ARG A 77 -17.46 -14.75 -0.23
C ARG A 77 -17.64 -15.13 1.24
N ARG A 78 -18.62 -16.01 1.55
CA ARG A 78 -18.88 -16.46 2.92
C ARG A 78 -17.69 -17.18 3.55
N ARG A 79 -17.02 -18.03 2.77
CA ARG A 79 -15.86 -18.78 3.26
C ARG A 79 -14.67 -17.86 3.55
N ALA A 80 -14.42 -16.87 2.70
CA ALA A 80 -13.37 -15.87 2.91
C ALA A 80 -13.69 -14.96 4.11
N GLU A 81 -14.94 -14.49 4.21
CA GLU A 81 -15.43 -13.63 5.29
C GLU A 81 -15.16 -14.23 6.68
N ARG A 82 -15.43 -15.52 6.87
CA ARG A 82 -15.16 -16.19 8.15
C ARG A 82 -13.71 -16.04 8.60
N SER A 83 -12.74 -16.22 7.70
CA SER A 83 -11.32 -16.10 8.03
C SER A 83 -10.95 -14.66 8.40
N ILE A 84 -11.52 -13.67 7.71
CA ILE A 84 -11.29 -12.25 7.98
C ILE A 84 -11.90 -11.86 9.33
N LEU A 85 -13.13 -12.29 9.63
CA LEU A 85 -13.79 -12.02 10.90
C LEU A 85 -13.04 -12.65 12.08
N ASN A 86 -12.50 -13.86 11.90
CA ASN A 86 -11.66 -14.49 12.92
C ASN A 86 -10.37 -13.69 13.17
N MET A 87 -9.70 -13.21 12.12
CA MET A 87 -8.51 -12.36 12.25
C MET A 87 -8.82 -11.09 13.05
N ILE A 88 -9.97 -10.45 12.79
CA ILE A 88 -10.40 -9.21 13.48
C ILE A 88 -10.79 -9.49 14.94
N ALA A 89 -11.34 -10.67 15.25
CA ALA A 89 -11.77 -11.03 16.59
C ALA A 89 -10.60 -11.30 17.57
N ILE A 90 -9.39 -11.53 17.05
CA ILE A 90 -8.19 -11.69 17.87
C ILE A 90 -7.75 -10.32 18.39
N LYS A 91 -7.74 -10.18 19.72
CA LYS A 91 -7.22 -9.00 20.43
C LYS A 91 -5.75 -9.16 20.78
#